data_AF-K8E7C3-F1
#
_entry.id   AF-K8E7C3-F1
#
_cell.length_a   1.000
_cell.length_b   1.000
_cell.length_c   1.000
_cell.angle_alpha   90.00
_cell.angle_beta   90.00
_cell.angle_gamma   90.00
#
_symmetry.space_group_name_H-M   'P 1'
#
loop_
_entity.id
_entity.type
_entity.pdbx_description
1 polymer ?
#
loop_
_entity_poly.entity_id
_entity_poly.type
_entity_poly.pdbx_seq_one_letter_code
_entity_poly.pdbx_strand_id
1 'polypeptide(L)'
;MHNWDDDNPWGKWGKKCYDPGCGEEPGEDGFDSEDTCDFDQTALLLHKIIKALCILKREIAKCEEILCNPKFGLKEIKREVRNIERGVFSPTFGLPEIKAEVSTVQTIVGGIMDMLDNPTFGLPEIKAEVSDILAIVSNLNLDFPVTLLSDIKSEVSAIEAAVFSPTYGLPEIKAEVSQILANQSESPLLTTGPFTVDCNELTMLLKALNNTATPQSVTFVIRNLTNCPTVAVSEVGLAVPACCSEDTEVAIPGSGQRNIEVRASRSSADGVLVYLATKTGMPFSAGSKVNEFKHAEWVPVATFCS
;
A
#
# COMPACT_ATOMS: atom_id res chain seq x y z
N MET A 1 68.36 -32.18 -30.33
CA MET A 1 69.04 -32.46 -31.62
C MET A 1 70.20 -33.41 -31.35
N HIS A 2 69.98 -34.70 -31.54
CA HIS A 2 71.05 -35.66 -31.79
C HIS A 2 70.72 -36.31 -33.14
N ASN A 3 71.60 -36.11 -34.11
CA ASN A 3 71.48 -36.68 -35.44
C ASN A 3 71.91 -38.16 -35.33
N TRP A 4 70.95 -39.08 -35.46
CA TRP A 4 71.19 -40.53 -35.40
C TRP A 4 71.41 -41.13 -36.80
N ASP A 5 71.55 -40.28 -37.82
CA ASP A 5 71.76 -40.72 -39.21
C ASP A 5 73.24 -41.02 -39.53
N ASP A 6 74.18 -40.72 -38.62
CA ASP A 6 75.62 -40.85 -38.90
C ASP A 6 76.19 -42.27 -38.70
N ASP A 7 75.45 -43.20 -38.07
CA ASP A 7 75.91 -44.58 -37.80
C ASP A 7 74.97 -45.66 -38.36
N ASN A 8 74.58 -45.56 -39.64
CA ASN A 8 73.87 -46.66 -40.32
C ASN A 8 74.84 -47.51 -41.17
N PRO A 9 75.25 -48.71 -40.71
CA PRO A 9 76.12 -49.60 -41.49
C PRO A 9 75.45 -50.18 -42.76
N TRP A 10 74.14 -49.97 -42.92
CA TRP A 10 73.33 -50.60 -43.97
C TRP A 10 73.07 -49.70 -45.19
N GLY A 11 73.58 -48.46 -45.21
CA GLY A 11 73.34 -47.49 -46.28
C GLY A 11 73.99 -47.77 -47.64
N LYS A 12 74.74 -48.87 -47.80
CA LYS A 12 75.57 -49.14 -48.99
C LYS A 12 75.16 -50.35 -49.84
N TRP A 13 73.95 -50.89 -49.68
CA TRP A 13 73.45 -51.98 -50.55
C TRP A 13 72.25 -51.55 -51.39
N GLY A 14 72.34 -50.36 -51.98
CA GLY A 14 71.47 -49.97 -53.08
C GLY A 14 72.06 -50.44 -54.41
N LYS A 15 71.77 -51.69 -54.84
CA LYS A 15 71.54 -52.06 -56.25
C LYS A 15 71.34 -53.57 -56.44
N LYS A 16 70.20 -53.88 -57.08
CA LYS A 16 69.83 -55.06 -57.88
C LYS A 16 69.89 -56.44 -57.21
N CYS A 17 68.71 -57.04 -57.04
CA CYS A 17 68.55 -58.48 -57.16
C CYS A 17 67.31 -58.78 -58.02
N TYR A 18 67.51 -58.83 -59.35
CA TYR A 18 66.76 -59.78 -60.16
C TYR A 18 67.69 -60.97 -60.31
N ASP A 19 67.33 -62.10 -59.70
CA ASP A 19 68.02 -63.37 -59.84
C ASP A 19 66.96 -64.41 -60.25
N PRO A 20 66.96 -64.89 -61.50
CA PRO A 20 65.96 -65.83 -62.01
C PRO A 20 66.25 -67.30 -61.62
N GLY A 21 67.25 -67.58 -60.79
CA GLY A 21 67.80 -68.92 -60.60
C GLY A 21 67.15 -69.84 -59.57
N CYS A 22 65.86 -69.70 -59.25
CA CYS A 22 65.16 -70.63 -58.33
C CYS A 22 63.72 -70.90 -58.78
N GLY A 23 63.57 -71.42 -60.00
CA GLY A 23 62.32 -71.99 -60.47
C GLY A 23 62.61 -73.32 -61.12
N GLU A 24 62.31 -74.41 -60.41
CA GLU A 24 61.86 -75.71 -60.93
C GLU A 24 61.75 -76.67 -59.73
N GLU A 25 60.51 -77.03 -59.39
CA GLU A 25 60.22 -78.19 -58.54
C GLU A 25 60.52 -79.45 -59.37
N PRO A 26 61.31 -80.43 -58.89
CA PRO A 26 61.44 -81.69 -59.60
C PRO A 26 60.15 -82.49 -59.40
N GLY A 27 59.57 -82.93 -60.52
CA GLY A 27 58.42 -83.81 -60.58
C GLY A 27 58.63 -85.12 -59.81
N GLU A 28 57.52 -85.64 -59.32
CA GLU A 28 57.40 -87.00 -58.83
C GLU A 28 57.31 -87.95 -60.03
N ASP A 29 58.43 -88.52 -60.45
CA ASP A 29 58.45 -89.62 -61.40
C ASP A 29 59.39 -90.75 -60.93
N GLY A 30 58.80 -91.93 -60.85
CA GLY A 30 59.40 -93.13 -60.28
C GLY A 30 60.58 -93.65 -61.08
N PHE A 31 61.55 -94.22 -60.37
CA PHE A 31 62.61 -95.03 -60.94
C PHE A 31 62.86 -96.24 -60.05
N ASP A 32 62.20 -97.36 -60.40
CA ASP A 32 62.59 -98.70 -59.97
C ASP A 32 63.91 -99.07 -60.66
N SER A 33 64.95 -99.37 -59.88
CA SER A 33 65.87 -100.47 -60.18
C SER A 33 66.83 -100.67 -59.01
N GLU A 34 66.82 -101.90 -58.50
CA GLU A 34 67.89 -102.47 -57.71
C GLU A 34 69.20 -102.36 -58.51
N ASP A 35 70.19 -101.65 -57.97
CA ASP A 35 71.58 -102.10 -58.08
C ASP A 35 72.46 -101.46 -57.01
N THR A 36 73.27 -102.31 -56.41
CA THR A 36 74.17 -102.06 -55.28
C THR A 36 75.26 -101.06 -55.62
N CYS A 37 75.34 -99.93 -54.88
CA CYS A 37 76.62 -99.31 -54.55
C CYS A 37 76.52 -98.39 -53.33
N ASP A 38 77.52 -98.49 -52.47
CA ASP A 38 77.85 -97.61 -51.34
C ASP A 38 78.16 -96.18 -51.85
N PHE A 39 77.12 -95.46 -52.25
CA PHE A 39 77.19 -94.08 -52.74
C PHE A 39 76.66 -93.11 -51.68
N ASP A 40 77.59 -92.78 -50.79
CA ASP A 40 77.80 -91.47 -50.19
C ASP A 40 76.68 -90.90 -49.29
N GLN A 41 76.63 -91.41 -48.05
CA GLN A 41 75.94 -90.79 -46.92
C GLN A 41 76.24 -89.27 -46.79
N THR A 42 77.41 -88.83 -47.27
CA THR A 42 77.82 -87.42 -47.33
C THR A 42 76.99 -86.61 -48.33
N ALA A 43 76.68 -87.16 -49.51
CA ALA A 43 75.85 -86.50 -50.52
C ALA A 43 74.40 -86.31 -50.03
N LEU A 44 73.84 -87.28 -49.31
CA LEU A 44 72.51 -87.18 -48.70
C LEU A 44 72.47 -86.12 -47.58
N LEU A 45 73.52 -86.05 -46.75
CA LEU A 45 73.62 -85.06 -45.67
C LEU A 45 73.85 -83.64 -46.22
N LEU A 46 74.66 -83.52 -47.27
CA LEU A 46 74.85 -82.28 -48.02
C LEU A 46 73.55 -81.78 -48.64
N HIS A 47 72.75 -82.66 -49.26
CA HIS A 47 71.44 -82.31 -49.81
C HIS A 47 70.47 -81.79 -48.74
N LYS A 48 70.44 -82.40 -47.55
CA LYS A 48 69.62 -81.93 -46.42
C LYS A 48 70.04 -80.55 -45.92
N ILE A 49 71.35 -80.28 -45.83
CA ILE A 49 71.89 -78.97 -45.46
C ILE A 49 71.51 -77.92 -46.51
N ILE A 50 71.67 -78.22 -47.80
CA ILE A 50 71.30 -77.31 -48.89
C ILE A 50 69.80 -76.98 -48.82
N LYS A 51 68.92 -77.98 -48.65
CA LYS A 51 67.48 -77.75 -48.47
C LYS A 51 67.16 -76.86 -47.27
N ALA A 52 67.79 -77.09 -46.12
CA ALA A 52 67.60 -76.26 -44.93
C ALA A 52 68.05 -74.81 -45.16
N LEU A 53 69.20 -74.60 -45.81
CA LEU A 53 69.68 -73.27 -46.18
C LEU A 53 68.74 -72.57 -47.17
N CYS A 54 68.17 -73.30 -48.13
CA CYS A 54 67.18 -72.75 -49.06
C CYS A 54 65.91 -72.29 -48.33
N ILE A 55 65.40 -73.07 -47.37
CA ILE A 55 64.25 -72.69 -46.55
C ILE A 55 64.57 -71.44 -45.72
N LEU A 56 65.73 -71.42 -45.05
CA LEU A 56 66.16 -70.25 -44.26
C LEU A 56 66.31 -69.00 -45.13
N LYS A 57 66.91 -69.11 -46.32
CA LYS A 57 67.03 -68.00 -47.28
C LYS A 57 65.65 -67.45 -47.65
N ARG A 58 64.67 -68.34 -47.89
CA ARG A 58 63.29 -67.94 -48.22
C ARG A 58 62.59 -67.23 -47.06
N GLU A 59 62.71 -67.74 -45.84
CA GLU A 59 62.10 -67.11 -44.67
C GLU A 59 62.75 -65.76 -44.34
N ILE A 60 64.08 -65.64 -44.48
CA ILE A 60 64.78 -64.35 -44.35
C ILE A 60 64.25 -63.34 -45.37
N ALA A 61 64.05 -63.74 -46.63
CA ALA A 61 63.50 -62.86 -47.67
C ALA A 61 62.09 -62.37 -47.33
N LYS A 62 61.22 -63.22 -46.74
CA LYS A 62 59.89 -62.82 -46.28
C LYS A 62 59.95 -61.83 -45.12
N CYS A 63 60.84 -62.06 -44.15
CA CYS A 63 61.05 -61.11 -43.05
C CYS A 63 61.52 -59.75 -43.58
N GLU A 64 62.44 -59.74 -44.54
CA GLU A 64 62.90 -58.52 -45.20
C GLU A 64 61.76 -57.81 -45.93
N GLU A 65 60.91 -58.54 -46.66
CA GLU A 65 59.74 -57.98 -47.35
C GLU A 65 58.78 -57.28 -46.37
N ILE A 66 58.50 -57.89 -45.21
CA ILE A 66 57.63 -57.31 -44.17
C ILE A 66 58.27 -56.07 -43.55
N LEU A 67 59.54 -56.15 -43.18
CA LEU A 67 60.26 -55.06 -42.50
C LEU A 67 60.49 -53.85 -43.44
N CYS A 68 60.68 -54.10 -44.73
CA CYS A 68 60.89 -53.10 -45.76
C CYS A 68 59.61 -52.68 -46.48
N ASN A 69 58.44 -53.25 -46.12
CA ASN A 69 57.19 -52.90 -46.77
C ASN A 69 56.90 -51.39 -46.62
N PRO A 70 56.64 -50.66 -47.70
CA PRO A 70 56.44 -49.21 -47.64
C PRO A 70 55.15 -48.79 -46.92
N LYS A 71 54.20 -49.71 -46.68
CA LYS A 71 52.90 -49.44 -46.06
C LYS A 71 52.80 -49.81 -44.59
N PHE A 72 53.64 -50.73 -44.10
CA PHE A 72 53.57 -51.21 -42.71
C PHE A 72 54.92 -51.69 -42.16
N GLY A 73 56.00 -51.53 -42.91
CA GLY A 73 57.36 -51.83 -42.45
C GLY A 73 57.92 -50.74 -41.53
N LEU A 74 59.14 -50.93 -41.05
CA LEU A 74 59.76 -50.08 -40.03
C LEU A 74 59.87 -48.60 -40.44
N LYS A 75 60.07 -48.33 -41.74
CA LYS A 75 60.16 -46.97 -42.26
C LYS A 75 58.82 -46.22 -42.12
N GLU A 76 57.73 -46.93 -42.31
CA GLU A 76 56.37 -46.40 -42.21
C GLU A 76 56.03 -46.10 -40.75
N ILE A 77 56.25 -47.08 -39.85
CA ILE A 77 56.05 -46.92 -38.40
C ILE A 77 56.86 -45.72 -37.87
N LYS A 78 58.13 -45.59 -38.24
CA LYS A 78 58.97 -44.44 -37.85
C LYS A 78 58.42 -43.11 -38.36
N ARG A 79 57.73 -43.08 -39.50
CA ARG A 79 57.09 -41.86 -40.01
C ARG A 79 55.87 -41.50 -39.16
N GLU A 80 55.00 -42.48 -38.86
CA GLU A 80 53.82 -42.25 -38.02
C GLU A 80 54.21 -41.80 -36.61
N VAL A 81 55.21 -42.43 -36.00
CA VAL A 81 55.76 -42.00 -34.70
C VAL A 81 56.21 -40.54 -34.75
N ARG A 82 56.98 -40.13 -35.78
CA ARG A 82 57.38 -38.72 -35.93
C ARG A 82 56.20 -37.77 -36.10
N ASN A 83 55.12 -38.19 -36.76
CA ASN A 83 53.92 -37.36 -36.93
C ASN A 83 53.19 -37.19 -35.59
N ILE A 84 53.06 -38.26 -34.80
CA ILE A 84 52.49 -38.22 -33.45
C ILE A 84 53.33 -37.31 -32.55
N GLU A 85 54.65 -37.48 -32.55
CA GLU A 85 55.56 -36.64 -31.77
C GLU A 85 55.43 -35.16 -32.16
N ARG A 86 55.36 -34.85 -33.46
CA ARG A 86 55.12 -33.48 -33.93
C ARG A 86 53.79 -32.93 -33.46
N GLY A 87 52.75 -33.74 -33.37
CA GLY A 87 51.44 -33.31 -32.87
C GLY A 87 51.46 -33.07 -31.36
N VAL A 88 51.91 -34.06 -30.60
CA VAL A 88 51.92 -34.04 -29.12
C VAL A 88 52.86 -32.98 -28.57
N PHE A 89 54.04 -32.83 -29.17
CA PHE A 89 55.06 -31.87 -28.75
C PHE A 89 55.05 -30.59 -29.58
N SER A 90 54.00 -30.35 -30.38
CA SER A 90 53.83 -29.07 -31.05
C SER A 90 53.75 -27.94 -30.03
N PRO A 91 54.56 -26.88 -30.16
CA PRO A 91 54.52 -25.75 -29.25
C PRO A 91 53.24 -24.92 -29.38
N THR A 92 52.47 -25.06 -30.46
CA THR A 92 51.30 -24.19 -30.76
C THR A 92 49.95 -24.89 -30.69
N PHE A 93 49.92 -26.21 -30.56
CA PHE A 93 48.67 -26.98 -30.44
C PHE A 93 48.81 -28.32 -29.69
N GLY A 94 50.03 -28.65 -29.24
CA GLY A 94 50.29 -29.85 -28.45
C GLY A 94 50.18 -29.61 -26.95
N LEU A 95 50.73 -30.52 -26.16
CA LEU A 95 50.75 -30.43 -24.69
C LEU A 95 51.36 -29.13 -24.14
N PRO A 96 52.42 -28.55 -24.73
CA PRO A 96 52.95 -27.26 -24.27
C PRO A 96 51.91 -26.14 -24.31
N GLU A 97 51.13 -26.05 -25.39
CA GLU A 97 50.09 -25.02 -25.55
C GLU A 97 48.95 -25.22 -24.54
N ILE A 98 48.47 -26.46 -24.40
CA ILE A 98 47.42 -26.79 -23.42
C ILE A 98 47.86 -26.41 -22.00
N LYS A 99 49.13 -26.66 -21.65
CA LYS A 99 49.68 -26.28 -20.34
C LYS A 99 49.72 -24.76 -20.14
N ALA A 100 50.03 -24.00 -21.20
CA ALA A 100 50.04 -22.55 -21.16
C ALA A 100 48.62 -21.99 -20.94
N GLU A 101 47.65 -22.46 -21.72
CA GLU A 101 46.23 -22.08 -21.59
C GLU A 101 45.68 -22.40 -20.19
N VAL A 102 45.97 -23.60 -19.66
CA VAL A 102 45.57 -23.97 -18.29
C VAL A 102 46.18 -23.04 -17.25
N SER A 103 47.45 -22.63 -17.43
CA SER A 103 48.10 -21.69 -16.51
C SER A 103 47.45 -20.30 -16.55
N THR A 104 47.03 -19.85 -17.74
CA THR A 104 46.28 -18.59 -17.91
C THR A 104 44.93 -18.67 -17.19
N VAL A 105 44.17 -19.75 -17.39
CA VAL A 105 42.89 -19.96 -16.70
C VAL A 105 43.06 -19.99 -15.19
N GLN A 106 44.07 -20.70 -14.67
CA GLN A 106 44.37 -20.73 -13.24
C GLN A 106 44.66 -19.33 -12.68
N THR A 107 45.39 -18.52 -13.43
CA THR A 107 45.70 -17.13 -13.04
C THR A 107 44.43 -16.28 -12.97
N ILE A 108 43.56 -16.39 -13.98
CA ILE A 108 42.29 -15.65 -14.01
C ILE A 108 41.40 -16.07 -12.84
N VAL A 109 41.25 -17.37 -12.60
CA VAL A 109 40.43 -17.90 -11.50
C VAL A 109 40.98 -17.45 -10.14
N GLY A 110 42.30 -17.44 -9.96
CA GLY A 110 42.95 -16.90 -8.76
C GLY A 110 42.59 -15.43 -8.54
N GLY A 111 42.69 -14.60 -9.56
CA GLY A 111 42.33 -13.18 -9.46
C GLY A 111 40.85 -12.93 -9.13
N ILE A 112 39.93 -13.78 -9.63
CA ILE A 112 38.51 -13.72 -9.27
C ILE A 112 38.32 -14.06 -7.78
N MET A 113 38.99 -15.10 -7.29
CA MET A 113 38.94 -15.46 -5.87
C MET A 113 39.47 -14.34 -4.99
N ASP A 114 40.62 -13.74 -5.33
CA ASP A 114 41.19 -12.60 -4.61
C ASP A 114 40.25 -11.39 -4.57
N MET A 115 39.49 -11.15 -5.65
CA MET A 115 38.50 -10.08 -5.73
C MET A 115 37.28 -10.36 -4.83
N LEU A 116 36.78 -11.60 -4.84
CA LEU A 116 35.63 -12.02 -4.02
C LEU A 116 35.96 -12.05 -2.53
N ASP A 117 37.17 -12.48 -2.17
CA ASP A 117 37.65 -12.57 -0.79
C ASP A 117 38.24 -11.26 -0.26
N ASN A 118 38.28 -10.21 -1.09
CA ASN A 118 38.84 -8.94 -0.67
C ASN A 118 38.07 -8.36 0.53
N PRO A 119 38.75 -8.05 1.65
CA PRO A 119 38.07 -7.60 2.86
C PRO A 119 37.50 -6.18 2.80
N THR A 120 37.84 -5.40 1.75
CA THR A 120 37.45 -3.98 1.61
C THR A 120 36.41 -3.70 0.53
N PHE A 121 36.14 -4.66 -0.35
CA PHE A 121 35.13 -4.51 -1.42
C PHE A 121 34.53 -5.85 -1.91
N GLY A 122 34.98 -6.98 -1.35
CA GLY A 122 34.48 -8.31 -1.67
C GLY A 122 33.31 -8.74 -0.78
N LEU A 123 33.02 -10.03 -0.75
CA LEU A 123 31.94 -10.61 0.05
C LEU A 123 32.03 -10.32 1.56
N PRO A 124 33.23 -10.28 2.19
CA PRO A 124 33.34 -9.95 3.62
C PRO A 124 32.82 -8.54 3.95
N GLU A 125 33.07 -7.57 3.07
CA GLU A 125 32.65 -6.18 3.26
C GLU A 125 31.13 -6.05 3.14
N ILE A 126 30.53 -6.61 2.09
CA ILE A 126 29.07 -6.66 1.90
C ILE A 126 28.39 -7.30 3.11
N LYS A 127 28.95 -8.39 3.65
CA LYS A 127 28.41 -9.06 4.84
C LYS A 127 28.46 -8.17 6.08
N ALA A 128 29.50 -7.35 6.23
CA ALA A 128 29.61 -6.39 7.31
C ALA A 128 28.56 -5.29 7.17
N GLU A 129 28.42 -4.66 6.00
CA GLU A 129 27.41 -3.63 5.76
C GLU A 129 25.98 -4.14 6.00
N VAL A 130 25.66 -5.34 5.51
CA VAL A 130 24.35 -5.97 5.75
C VAL A 130 24.09 -6.21 7.25
N SER A 131 25.12 -6.58 8.00
CA SER A 131 25.02 -6.77 9.45
C SER A 131 24.75 -5.44 10.17
N ASP A 132 25.38 -4.36 9.74
CA ASP A 132 25.17 -3.02 10.28
C ASP A 132 23.76 -2.50 9.98
N ILE A 133 23.27 -2.68 8.75
CA ILE A 133 21.89 -2.34 8.37
C ILE A 133 20.90 -3.13 9.22
N LEU A 134 21.12 -4.44 9.40
CA LEU A 134 20.26 -5.29 10.22
C LEU A 134 20.24 -4.81 11.68
N ALA A 135 21.39 -4.41 12.23
CA ALA A 135 21.48 -3.86 13.56
C ALA A 135 20.69 -2.55 13.68
N ILE A 136 20.80 -1.64 12.70
CA ILE A 136 20.02 -0.40 12.67
C ILE A 136 18.52 -0.72 12.62
N VAL A 137 18.09 -1.58 11.69
CA VAL A 137 16.67 -1.94 11.51
C VAL A 137 16.11 -2.62 12.75
N SER A 138 16.87 -3.50 13.40
CA SER A 138 16.45 -4.16 14.64
C SER A 138 16.34 -3.19 15.82
N ASN A 139 17.11 -2.09 15.78
CA ASN A 139 17.07 -1.02 16.78
C ASN A 139 16.08 0.10 16.43
N LEU A 140 15.41 0.06 15.27
CA LEU A 140 14.33 0.99 14.96
C LEU A 140 13.17 0.70 15.92
N ASN A 141 13.13 1.46 17.00
CA ASN A 141 12.06 1.36 17.97
C ASN A 141 10.79 1.99 17.39
N LEU A 142 9.94 1.16 16.80
CA LEU A 142 8.62 1.52 16.29
C LEU A 142 7.56 1.56 17.41
N ASP A 143 7.93 1.63 18.70
CA ASP A 143 6.98 1.89 19.79
C ASP A 143 6.57 3.37 19.89
N PHE A 144 7.30 4.28 19.22
CA PHE A 144 7.00 5.71 19.21
C PHE A 144 5.60 6.10 18.67
N PRO A 145 4.98 5.39 17.70
CA PRO A 145 3.60 5.63 17.30
C PRO A 145 2.56 5.02 18.25
N VAL A 146 2.91 4.02 19.08
CA VAL A 146 1.91 3.27 19.87
C VAL A 146 1.53 4.02 21.15
N THR A 147 2.50 4.63 21.82
CA THR A 147 2.26 5.46 23.02
C THR A 147 1.48 6.72 22.67
N LEU A 148 1.90 7.46 21.65
CA LEU A 148 1.18 8.64 21.15
C LEU A 148 -0.25 8.30 20.70
N LEU A 149 -0.45 7.18 20.02
CA LEU A 149 -1.80 6.75 19.61
C LEU A 149 -2.66 6.34 20.81
N SER A 150 -2.07 5.75 21.84
CA SER A 150 -2.76 5.44 23.09
C SER A 150 -3.20 6.71 23.81
N ASP A 151 -2.32 7.71 23.91
CA ASP A 151 -2.61 8.99 24.54
C ASP A 151 -3.73 9.72 23.79
N ILE A 152 -3.64 9.80 22.45
CA ILE A 152 -4.69 10.38 21.60
C ILE A 152 -6.04 9.67 21.81
N LYS A 153 -6.05 8.34 21.87
CA LYS A 153 -7.29 7.58 22.14
C LYS A 153 -7.88 7.93 23.50
N SER A 154 -7.05 8.04 24.54
CA SER A 154 -7.50 8.37 25.88
C SER A 154 -8.08 9.78 25.97
N GLU A 155 -7.45 10.76 25.32
CA GLU A 155 -7.93 12.14 25.24
C GLU A 155 -9.26 12.23 24.48
N VAL A 156 -9.37 11.54 23.34
CA VAL A 156 -10.63 11.48 22.57
C VAL A 156 -11.77 10.89 23.40
N SER A 157 -11.53 9.80 24.13
CA SER A 157 -12.54 9.21 25.02
C SER A 157 -12.95 10.16 26.15
N ALA A 158 -12.02 10.94 26.72
CA ALA A 158 -12.33 11.93 27.74
C ALA A 158 -13.20 13.08 27.19
N ILE A 159 -12.88 13.55 25.98
CA ILE A 159 -13.67 14.57 25.27
C ILE A 159 -15.08 14.05 24.99
N GLU A 160 -15.21 12.84 24.45
CA GLU A 160 -16.52 12.22 24.17
C GLU A 160 -17.36 12.09 25.45
N ALA A 161 -16.77 11.62 26.54
CA ALA A 161 -17.46 11.52 27.83
C ALA A 161 -17.92 12.88 28.35
N ALA A 162 -17.14 13.95 28.14
CA ALA A 162 -17.52 15.29 28.54
C ALA A 162 -18.64 15.86 27.66
N VAL A 163 -18.51 15.78 26.33
CA VAL A 163 -19.44 16.36 25.36
C VAL A 163 -20.81 15.66 25.40
N PHE A 164 -20.81 14.34 25.55
CA PHE A 164 -22.03 13.53 25.56
C PHE A 164 -22.55 13.21 26.96
N SER A 165 -22.01 13.86 28.00
CA SER A 165 -22.53 13.70 29.35
C SER A 165 -24.02 14.10 29.42
N PRO A 166 -24.90 13.26 29.99
CA PRO A 166 -26.31 13.59 30.15
C PRO A 166 -26.58 14.60 31.26
N THR A 167 -25.56 14.98 32.05
CA THR A 167 -25.72 15.87 33.22
C THR A 167 -25.04 17.22 33.09
N TYR A 168 -24.17 17.40 32.09
CA TYR A 168 -23.48 18.68 31.83
C TYR A 168 -23.00 18.84 30.39
N GLY A 169 -23.28 17.86 29.52
CA GLY A 169 -22.91 17.89 28.11
C GLY A 169 -24.01 18.49 27.22
N LEU A 170 -23.85 18.32 25.91
CA LEU A 170 -24.83 18.81 24.94
C LEU A 170 -26.28 18.32 25.15
N PRO A 171 -26.53 17.06 25.58
CA PRO A 171 -27.90 16.61 25.86
C PRO A 171 -28.59 17.43 26.95
N GLU A 172 -27.84 17.80 27.99
CA GLU A 172 -28.36 18.54 29.14
C GLU A 172 -28.67 19.99 28.74
N ILE A 173 -27.73 20.69 28.08
CA ILE A 173 -27.94 22.04 27.55
C ILE A 173 -29.16 22.09 26.64
N LYS A 174 -29.33 21.09 25.76
CA LYS A 174 -30.49 21.01 24.87
C LYS A 174 -31.80 20.87 25.66
N ALA A 175 -31.80 20.12 26.75
CA ALA A 175 -32.97 19.95 27.62
C ALA A 175 -33.31 21.26 28.36
N GLU A 176 -32.31 21.93 28.95
CA GLU A 176 -32.51 23.20 29.65
C GLU A 176 -33.03 24.30 28.70
N VAL A 177 -32.43 24.44 27.51
CA VAL A 177 -32.89 25.40 26.50
C VAL A 177 -34.34 25.13 26.12
N SER A 178 -34.72 23.86 25.91
CA SER A 178 -36.10 23.50 25.62
C SER A 178 -37.07 23.91 26.73
N GLN A 179 -36.66 23.76 28.00
CA GLN A 179 -37.46 24.19 29.15
C GLN A 179 -37.58 25.72 29.24
N ILE A 180 -36.50 26.45 28.99
CA ILE A 180 -36.51 27.93 29.00
C ILE A 180 -37.46 28.45 27.92
N LEU A 181 -37.39 27.91 26.70
CA LEU A 181 -38.30 28.31 25.63
C LEU A 181 -39.77 28.04 26.00
N ALA A 182 -40.07 26.87 26.58
CA ALA A 182 -41.41 26.55 27.04
C ALA A 182 -41.92 27.51 28.13
N ASN A 183 -41.04 28.01 29.00
CA ASN A 183 -41.40 28.93 30.08
C ASN A 183 -41.60 30.38 29.61
N GLN A 184 -41.05 30.78 28.46
CA GLN A 184 -41.11 32.17 27.98
C GLN A 184 -42.29 32.45 27.04
N SER A 185 -42.94 31.45 26.44
CA SER A 185 -43.82 31.70 25.29
C SER A 185 -45.29 31.98 25.59
N GLU A 186 -45.90 31.53 26.69
CA GLU A 186 -47.37 31.37 26.64
C GLU A 186 -48.12 31.71 27.92
N SER A 187 -48.14 32.99 28.34
CA SER A 187 -49.23 33.43 29.22
C SER A 187 -50.37 34.06 28.42
N PRO A 188 -51.60 33.52 28.51
CA PRO A 188 -52.79 34.22 28.01
C PRO A 188 -53.10 35.49 28.82
N LEU A 189 -52.49 35.66 30.00
CA LEU A 189 -52.70 36.77 30.91
C LEU A 189 -51.62 37.83 30.71
N LEU A 190 -52.04 39.02 30.31
CA LEU A 190 -51.18 40.14 29.99
C LEU A 190 -51.54 41.35 30.86
N THR A 191 -50.58 42.17 31.25
CA THR A 191 -50.81 43.45 31.94
C THR A 191 -50.02 44.56 31.28
N THR A 192 -50.58 45.76 31.23
CA THR A 192 -49.82 46.97 30.86
C THR A 192 -48.83 47.40 31.94
N GLY A 193 -48.92 46.81 33.14
CA GLY A 193 -48.38 47.42 34.35
C GLY A 193 -49.15 48.69 34.73
N PRO A 194 -48.78 49.34 35.85
CA PRO A 194 -49.37 50.61 36.27
C PRO A 194 -48.92 51.75 35.35
N PHE A 195 -49.84 52.62 34.96
CA PHE A 195 -49.54 53.86 34.24
C PHE A 195 -50.47 55.00 34.68
N THR A 196 -50.01 56.23 34.49
CA THR A 196 -50.77 57.42 34.90
C THR A 196 -51.65 57.91 33.76
N VAL A 197 -52.86 58.31 34.12
CA VAL A 197 -53.85 58.90 33.22
C VAL A 197 -54.21 60.28 33.75
N ASP A 198 -54.14 61.30 32.89
CA ASP A 198 -54.43 62.69 33.25
C ASP A 198 -55.94 62.98 33.28
N CYS A 199 -56.31 64.13 33.86
CA CYS A 199 -57.70 64.54 34.05
C CYS A 199 -58.52 64.64 32.75
N ASN A 200 -57.86 64.89 31.62
CA ASN A 200 -58.50 65.11 30.32
C ASN A 200 -58.64 63.82 29.51
N GLU A 201 -57.98 62.73 29.92
CA GLU A 201 -58.13 61.41 29.34
C GLU A 201 -59.37 60.75 29.94
N LEU A 202 -60.41 60.57 29.13
CA LEU A 202 -61.71 60.08 29.59
C LEU A 202 -62.05 58.72 29.00
N THR A 203 -61.34 58.29 27.95
CA THR A 203 -61.67 57.07 27.20
C THR A 203 -60.45 56.16 27.01
N MET A 204 -60.68 54.86 27.08
CA MET A 204 -59.78 53.81 26.63
C MET A 204 -60.30 53.16 25.36
N LEU A 205 -59.44 53.08 24.36
CA LEU A 205 -59.61 52.29 23.15
C LEU A 205 -58.92 50.94 23.34
N LEU A 206 -59.71 49.87 23.33
CA LEU A 206 -59.26 48.50 23.48
C LEU A 206 -59.37 47.81 22.13
N LYS A 207 -58.32 47.13 21.69
CA LYS A 207 -58.33 46.35 20.46
C LYS A 207 -57.74 44.97 20.66
N ALA A 208 -58.27 44.01 19.92
CA ALA A 208 -57.70 42.68 19.81
C ALA A 208 -57.64 42.24 18.35
N LEU A 209 -56.54 41.61 17.95
CA LEU A 209 -56.36 40.97 16.66
C LEU A 209 -56.22 39.47 16.88
N ASN A 210 -57.04 38.67 16.20
CA ASN A 210 -56.98 37.23 16.23
C ASN A 210 -56.34 36.71 14.93
N ASN A 211 -55.07 36.31 14.98
CA ASN A 211 -54.35 35.67 13.87
C ASN A 211 -54.50 34.14 13.87
N THR A 212 -55.44 33.58 14.63
CA THR A 212 -55.72 32.14 14.63
C THR A 212 -56.87 31.79 13.69
N ALA A 213 -56.98 30.52 13.32
CA ALA A 213 -58.01 30.01 12.41
C ALA A 213 -59.38 29.79 13.09
N THR A 214 -59.50 30.03 14.39
CA THR A 214 -60.73 29.85 15.17
C THR A 214 -61.13 31.15 15.86
N PRO A 215 -62.43 31.40 16.15
CA PRO A 215 -62.85 32.53 16.96
C PRO A 215 -62.18 32.50 18.34
N GLN A 216 -61.72 33.66 18.80
CA GLN A 216 -61.05 33.83 20.10
C GLN A 216 -61.77 34.93 20.90
N SER A 217 -61.50 35.02 22.19
CA SER A 217 -61.98 36.11 23.04
C SER A 217 -60.84 36.75 23.83
N VAL A 218 -61.01 38.04 24.13
CA VAL A 218 -60.14 38.78 25.03
C VAL A 218 -61.01 39.51 26.03
N THR A 219 -60.73 39.31 27.32
CA THR A 219 -61.37 40.06 28.41
C THR A 219 -60.37 41.06 28.97
N PHE A 220 -60.67 42.34 28.84
CA PHE A 220 -59.93 43.41 29.47
C PHE A 220 -60.53 43.75 30.83
N VAL A 221 -59.68 43.89 31.84
CA VAL A 221 -60.04 44.31 33.19
C VAL A 221 -59.25 45.57 33.52
N ILE A 222 -59.96 46.69 33.64
CA ILE A 222 -59.39 48.00 33.93
C ILE A 222 -59.49 48.23 35.43
N ARG A 223 -58.34 48.40 36.09
CA ARG A 223 -58.24 48.63 37.54
C ARG A 223 -57.77 50.04 37.82
N ASN A 224 -58.54 50.78 38.62
CA ASN A 224 -58.05 52.02 39.20
C ASN A 224 -57.25 51.71 40.48
N LEU A 225 -55.93 51.93 40.41
CA LEU A 225 -54.95 51.65 41.46
C LEU A 225 -54.78 52.80 42.46
N THR A 226 -55.58 53.86 42.38
CA THR A 226 -55.45 55.03 43.26
C THR A 226 -55.70 54.67 44.74
N ASN A 227 -56.56 53.69 45.01
CA ASN A 227 -56.86 53.18 46.35
C ASN A 227 -56.56 51.67 46.41
N CYS A 228 -56.09 51.20 47.58
CA CYS A 228 -55.87 49.77 47.84
C CYS A 228 -56.71 49.32 49.06
N PRO A 229 -57.60 48.32 48.93
CA PRO A 229 -57.89 47.51 47.74
C PRO A 229 -58.63 48.32 46.65
N THR A 230 -58.39 47.95 45.39
CA THR A 230 -58.98 48.66 44.24
C THR A 230 -60.47 48.40 44.14
N VAL A 231 -61.28 49.46 44.18
CA VAL A 231 -62.75 49.37 44.28
C VAL A 231 -63.44 49.52 42.91
N ALA A 232 -62.80 50.17 41.95
CA ALA A 232 -63.36 50.40 40.62
C ALA A 232 -62.71 49.49 39.59
N VAL A 233 -63.51 48.56 39.08
CA VAL A 233 -63.14 47.61 38.02
C VAL A 233 -64.15 47.77 36.88
N SER A 234 -63.65 47.98 35.67
CA SER A 234 -64.47 47.86 34.46
C SER A 234 -63.98 46.63 33.69
N GLU A 235 -64.92 45.75 33.32
CA GLU A 235 -64.62 44.53 32.58
C GLU A 235 -65.24 44.61 31.19
N VAL A 236 -64.45 44.29 30.17
CA VAL A 236 -64.81 44.45 28.76
C VAL A 236 -64.39 43.22 27.98
N GLY A 237 -65.37 42.47 27.47
CA GLY A 237 -65.13 41.32 26.60
C GLY A 237 -65.17 41.69 25.12
N LEU A 238 -64.19 41.23 24.35
CA LEU A 238 -64.19 41.24 22.89
C LEU A 238 -64.25 39.79 22.38
N ALA A 239 -65.23 39.49 21.53
CA ALA A 239 -65.29 38.24 20.77
C ALA A 239 -64.74 38.50 19.37
N VAL A 240 -63.57 37.95 19.07
CA VAL A 240 -62.79 38.26 17.87
C VAL A 240 -62.86 37.10 16.87
N PRO A 241 -63.50 37.27 15.71
CA PRO A 241 -63.53 36.24 14.67
C PRO A 241 -62.13 35.82 14.21
N ALA A 242 -62.03 34.63 13.60
CA ALA A 242 -60.77 34.13 13.04
C ALA A 242 -60.19 35.09 11.99
N CYS A 243 -58.88 35.35 12.05
CA CYS A 243 -58.16 36.26 11.14
C CYS A 243 -58.71 37.70 11.09
N CYS A 244 -59.41 38.17 12.13
CA CYS A 244 -60.01 39.50 12.20
C CYS A 244 -59.56 40.28 13.44
N SER A 245 -59.86 41.59 13.44
CA SER A 245 -59.67 42.47 14.60
C SER A 245 -60.99 43.05 15.07
N GLU A 246 -61.15 43.21 16.37
CA GLU A 246 -62.27 43.92 17.00
C GLU A 246 -61.75 45.04 17.89
N ASP A 247 -62.55 46.09 18.03
CA ASP A 247 -62.27 47.19 18.94
C ASP A 247 -63.50 47.72 19.66
N THR A 248 -63.24 48.37 20.78
CA THR A 248 -64.27 49.05 21.55
C THR A 248 -63.67 50.20 22.36
N GLU A 249 -64.53 51.14 22.74
CA GLU A 249 -64.15 52.26 23.58
C GLU A 249 -64.97 52.28 24.87
N VAL A 250 -64.29 52.47 25.99
CA VAL A 250 -64.90 52.52 27.32
C VAL A 250 -64.42 53.73 28.10
N ALA A 251 -65.28 54.24 28.99
CA ALA A 251 -64.91 55.31 29.88
C ALA A 251 -63.85 54.83 30.89
N ILE A 252 -62.87 55.69 31.19
CA ILE A 252 -61.87 55.39 32.22
C ILE A 252 -62.53 55.57 33.59
N PRO A 253 -62.48 54.56 34.48
CA PRO A 253 -63.16 54.64 35.77
C PRO A 253 -62.51 55.66 36.72
N GLY A 254 -63.33 56.56 37.25
CA GLY A 254 -62.92 57.63 38.20
C GLY A 254 -62.79 59.00 37.54
N SER A 255 -62.34 59.99 38.30
CA SER A 255 -62.09 61.36 37.83
C SER A 255 -60.70 61.86 38.29
N GLY A 256 -60.24 62.98 37.75
CA GLY A 256 -58.92 63.54 38.07
C GLY A 256 -57.76 62.73 37.50
N GLN A 257 -56.55 62.96 38.00
CA GLN A 257 -55.39 62.13 37.68
C GLN A 257 -55.52 60.76 38.36
N ARG A 258 -55.25 59.68 37.64
CA ARG A 258 -55.49 58.30 38.10
C ARG A 258 -54.30 57.42 37.78
N ASN A 259 -54.00 56.49 38.69
CA ASN A 259 -53.08 55.40 38.41
C ASN A 259 -53.90 54.18 37.96
N ILE A 260 -53.67 53.67 36.76
CA ILE A 260 -54.46 52.60 36.15
C ILE A 260 -53.56 51.42 35.78
N GLU A 261 -54.11 50.21 35.90
CA GLU A 261 -53.58 49.01 35.24
C GLU A 261 -54.68 48.43 34.34
N VAL A 262 -54.32 48.02 33.12
CA VAL A 262 -55.22 47.21 32.28
C VAL A 262 -54.65 45.81 32.16
N ARG A 263 -55.49 44.84 32.47
CA ARG A 263 -55.19 43.41 32.33
C ARG A 263 -55.96 42.87 31.15
N ALA A 264 -55.36 42.00 30.37
CA ALA A 264 -56.01 41.28 29.28
C ALA A 264 -55.88 39.78 29.53
N SER A 265 -57.02 39.08 29.53
CA SER A 265 -57.09 37.63 29.58
C SER A 265 -57.54 37.13 28.21
N ARG A 266 -56.63 36.48 27.48
CA ARG A 266 -56.87 35.95 26.14
C ARG A 266 -57.33 34.49 26.23
N SER A 267 -58.22 34.05 25.34
CA SER A 267 -58.59 32.63 25.26
C SER A 267 -57.47 31.73 24.71
N SER A 268 -56.48 32.31 24.03
CA SER A 268 -55.27 31.65 23.54
C SER A 268 -54.03 32.50 23.83
N ALA A 269 -52.95 31.87 24.28
CA ALA A 269 -51.67 32.55 24.50
C ALA A 269 -50.95 32.88 23.18
N ASP A 270 -51.25 32.12 22.13
CA ASP A 270 -50.68 32.31 20.80
C ASP A 270 -51.67 32.94 19.82
N GLY A 271 -51.13 33.77 18.93
CA GLY A 271 -51.87 34.33 17.79
C GLY A 271 -52.89 35.41 18.13
N VAL A 272 -53.17 35.71 19.40
CA VAL A 272 -54.09 36.79 19.81
C VAL A 272 -53.30 37.99 20.31
N LEU A 273 -53.28 39.08 19.54
CA LEU A 273 -52.58 40.31 19.91
C LEU A 273 -53.54 41.33 20.52
N VAL A 274 -53.06 42.13 21.46
CA VAL A 274 -53.86 43.16 22.14
C VAL A 274 -53.22 44.53 21.98
N TYR A 275 -54.06 45.56 22.04
CA TYR A 275 -53.64 46.95 22.00
C TYR A 275 -54.54 47.78 22.91
N LEU A 276 -53.95 48.77 23.57
CA LEU A 276 -54.65 49.77 24.36
C LEU A 276 -54.15 51.14 23.95
N ALA A 277 -55.06 52.11 23.89
CA ALA A 277 -54.70 53.52 23.99
C ALA A 277 -55.70 54.27 24.86
N THR A 278 -55.24 55.31 25.53
CA THR A 278 -56.13 56.29 26.15
C THR A 278 -56.29 57.50 25.23
N LYS A 279 -57.44 58.18 25.31
CA LYS A 279 -57.69 59.40 24.54
C LYS A 279 -58.43 60.45 25.35
N THR A 280 -58.28 61.70 24.91
CA THR A 280 -59.10 62.81 25.39
C THR A 280 -60.53 62.70 24.85
N GLY A 281 -61.51 63.25 25.58
CA GLY A 281 -62.91 63.23 25.15
C GLY A 281 -63.65 61.92 25.46
N MET A 282 -64.98 61.97 25.34
CA MET A 282 -65.89 60.87 25.69
C MET A 282 -65.77 59.68 24.74
N PRO A 283 -66.22 58.47 25.15
CA PRO A 283 -66.26 57.32 24.27
C PRO A 283 -67.02 57.62 22.98
N PHE A 284 -66.52 57.05 21.88
CA PHE A 284 -67.01 57.21 20.51
C PHE A 284 -67.01 58.65 19.97
N SER A 285 -66.32 59.56 20.65
CA SER A 285 -66.15 60.97 20.22
C SER A 285 -64.73 61.26 19.74
N ALA A 286 -64.56 62.39 19.03
CA ALA A 286 -63.24 62.86 18.61
C ALA A 286 -62.35 63.16 19.84
N GLY A 287 -61.08 62.78 19.76
CA GLY A 287 -60.14 62.83 20.86
C GLY A 287 -58.71 62.58 20.41
N SER A 288 -57.73 63.12 21.14
CA SER A 288 -56.31 62.88 20.90
C SER A 288 -55.83 61.71 21.76
N LYS A 289 -55.09 60.76 21.16
CA LYS A 289 -54.45 59.68 21.90
C LYS A 289 -53.36 60.24 22.83
N VAL A 290 -53.24 59.68 24.04
CA VAL A 290 -52.26 60.12 25.04
C VAL A 290 -51.29 58.99 25.40
N ASN A 291 -51.77 57.94 26.07
CA ASN A 291 -51.00 56.72 26.30
C ASN A 291 -51.32 55.68 25.23
N GLU A 292 -50.32 54.90 24.81
CA GLU A 292 -50.46 53.83 23.83
C GLU A 292 -49.61 52.62 24.25
N PHE A 293 -50.21 51.43 24.24
CA PHE A 293 -49.57 50.15 24.56
C PHE A 293 -49.82 49.18 23.42
N LYS A 294 -48.80 48.94 22.62
CA LYS A 294 -48.78 47.90 21.59
C LYS A 294 -48.55 46.55 22.25
N HIS A 295 -48.93 45.47 21.57
CA HIS A 295 -48.86 44.12 22.15
C HIS A 295 -47.51 43.78 22.82
N ALA A 296 -46.39 44.19 22.22
CA ALA A 296 -45.05 43.93 22.75
C ALA A 296 -44.73 44.66 24.08
N GLU A 297 -45.52 45.66 24.44
CA GLU A 297 -45.39 46.43 25.68
C GLU A 297 -46.27 45.85 26.82
N TRP A 298 -47.04 44.81 26.52
CA TRP A 298 -47.79 44.07 27.53
C TRP A 298 -46.90 43.00 28.16
N VAL A 299 -46.89 42.93 29.48
CA VAL A 299 -46.09 41.98 30.24
C VAL A 299 -46.93 40.72 30.51
N PRO A 300 -46.46 39.52 30.11
CA PRO A 300 -47.11 38.28 30.49
C PRO A 300 -46.95 37.99 31.97
N VAL A 301 -48.02 37.53 32.62
CA VAL A 301 -48.00 37.14 34.04
C VAL A 301 -48.59 35.76 34.23
N ALA A 302 -48.09 34.98 35.18
CA ALA A 302 -48.59 33.61 35.42
C ALA A 302 -50.03 33.61 35.97
N THR A 303 -50.34 34.54 36.87
CA THR A 303 -51.66 34.71 37.48
C THR A 303 -51.90 36.18 37.81
N PHE A 304 -53.17 36.57 37.92
CA PHE A 304 -53.56 37.86 38.49
C PHE A 304 -53.87 37.72 39.98
N CYS A 305 -53.56 38.75 40.78
CA CYS A 305 -53.99 38.80 42.17
C CYS A 305 -55.54 38.83 42.24
N SER A 306 -56.11 37.85 42.94
CA SER A 306 -57.54 37.72 43.27
C SER A 306 -57.99 38.73 44.31
#